data_AF-A0A0M3JCE1-F1
#
_entry.id   AF-A0A0M3JCE1-F1
#
_cell.length_a   1.000
_cell.length_b   1.000
_cell.length_c   1.000
_cell.angle_alpha   90.00
_cell.angle_beta   90.00
_cell.angle_gamma   90.00
#
_symmetry.space_group_name_H-M   'P 1'
#
loop_
_entity.id
_entity.type
_entity.pdbx_description
1 polymer ?
#
loop_
_entity_poly.entity_id
_entity_poly.type
_entity_poly.pdbx_seq_one_letter_code
_entity_poly.pdbx_strand_id
1 'polypeptide(L)' 'LNRRGVDYQGGGVRYIRYNCTVDADRVGYSMLFPGRLTHLHEGLPTTEGTRYIAVSFLNP' A
#
# COMPACT_ATOMS: atom_id res chain seq x y z
N LEU A 1 -0.77 -8.59 -3.87
CA LEU A 1 -0.47 -9.91 -4.47
C LEU A 1 -1.60 -10.92 -4.23
N ASN A 2 -2.59 -10.57 -3.41
CA ASN A 2 -3.78 -11.34 -3.08
C ASN A 2 -4.99 -10.39 -2.94
N ARG A 3 -6.20 -10.90 -2.74
CA ARG A 3 -7.47 -10.16 -2.87
C ARG A 3 -8.02 -9.67 -1.53
N ARG A 4 -8.30 -8.36 -1.42
CA ARG A 4 -9.09 -7.79 -0.31
C ARG A 4 -10.50 -8.39 -0.32
N GLY A 5 -11.05 -8.67 0.86
CA GLY A 5 -12.39 -9.25 1.02
C GLY A 5 -12.43 -10.77 0.92
N VAL A 6 -11.36 -11.41 0.41
CA VAL A 6 -11.23 -12.87 0.31
C VAL A 6 -10.08 -13.36 1.20
N ASP A 7 -8.90 -12.77 1.04
CA ASP A 7 -7.68 -13.22 1.72
C ASP A 7 -7.31 -12.34 2.93
N TYR A 8 -7.81 -11.10 2.98
CA TYR A 8 -7.55 -10.13 4.06
C TYR A 8 -8.59 -9.01 4.14
N GLN A 9 -8.65 -8.33 5.29
CA GLN A 9 -9.40 -7.08 5.54
C GLN A 9 -8.48 -5.95 6.01
N GLY A 10 -8.94 -4.70 5.86
CA GLY A 10 -8.13 -3.53 6.22
C GLY A 10 -6.90 -3.35 5.33
N GLY A 11 -5.93 -2.55 5.76
CA GLY A 11 -4.73 -2.26 4.98
C GLY A 11 -4.93 -1.19 3.90
N GLY A 12 -3.86 -0.88 3.19
CA GLY A 12 -3.80 0.24 2.25
C GLY A 12 -2.56 1.08 2.53
N VAL A 13 -2.44 2.22 1.85
CA VAL A 13 -1.36 3.19 2.06
C VAL A 13 -1.98 4.57 2.21
N ARG A 14 -1.53 5.34 3.20
CA ARG A 14 -1.89 6.74 3.33
C ARG A 14 -0.66 7.61 3.09
N TYR A 15 -0.79 8.57 2.17
CA TYR A 15 0.22 9.61 1.96
C TYR A 15 -0.12 10.82 2.82
N ILE A 16 0.59 10.97 3.93
CA ILE A 16 0.25 11.88 5.03
C ILE A 16 0.19 13.34 4.56
N ARG A 17 1.18 13.77 3.76
CA ARG A 17 1.28 15.14 3.23
C ARG A 17 0.14 15.54 2.30
N TYR A 18 -0.55 14.57 1.70
CA TYR A 18 -1.60 14.80 0.73
C TYR A 18 -2.99 14.48 1.27
N ASN A 19 -3.09 14.01 2.53
CA ASN A 19 -4.31 13.45 3.10
C ASN A 19 -5.04 12.48 2.14
N CYS A 20 -4.25 11.67 1.43
CA CYS A 20 -4.74 10.77 0.40
C CYS A 20 -4.53 9.32 0.86
N THR A 21 -5.62 8.55 0.86
CA THR A 21 -5.61 7.12 1.19
C THR A 21 -5.90 6.33 -0.08
N VAL A 22 -5.07 5.31 -0.33
CA VAL A 22 -5.22 4.39 -1.45
C VAL A 22 -5.33 2.98 -0.90
N ASP A 23 -6.41 2.29 -1.25
CA ASP A 23 -6.69 0.93 -0.74
C ASP A 23 -5.67 -0.10 -1.23
N ALA A 24 -5.06 0.13 -2.40
CA ALA A 24 -3.97 -0.66 -2.97
C ALA A 24 -4.26 -2.17 -2.94
N ASP A 25 -5.44 -2.55 -3.43
CA ASP A 25 -6.06 -3.87 -3.27
C ASP A 25 -6.35 -4.59 -4.58
N ARG A 26 -6.22 -3.90 -5.72
CA ARG A 26 -6.37 -4.52 -7.03
C ARG A 26 -5.17 -5.43 -7.35
N VAL A 27 -5.42 -6.74 -7.42
CA VAL A 27 -4.39 -7.73 -7.76
C VAL A 27 -3.80 -7.44 -9.15
N GLY A 28 -2.48 -7.55 -9.25
CA GLY A 28 -1.73 -7.30 -10.49
C GLY A 28 -1.41 -5.83 -10.78
N TYR A 29 -1.94 -4.89 -9.99
CA TYR A 29 -1.64 -3.46 -10.13
C TYR A 29 -0.44 -3.08 -9.25
N SER A 30 0.34 -2.10 -9.71
CA SER A 30 1.46 -1.52 -8.98
C SER A 30 1.21 -0.06 -8.64
N MET A 31 1.74 0.39 -7.51
CA MET A 31 1.88 1.82 -7.19
C MET A 31 3.31 2.26 -7.43
N LEU A 32 3.51 3.45 -7.98
CA LEU A 32 4.81 4.05 -8.20
C LEU A 32 4.80 5.48 -7.65
N PHE A 33 5.72 5.79 -6.74
CA PHE A 33 5.83 7.11 -6.12
C PHE A 33 7.27 7.39 -5.64
N PRO A 34 7.70 8.66 -5.53
CA PRO A 34 9.00 9.04 -4.98
C PRO A 34 9.17 8.61 -3.51
N GLY A 35 10.18 7.78 -3.19
CA GLY A 35 10.38 7.26 -1.82
C GLY A 35 11.03 8.23 -0.82
N ARG A 36 11.47 9.41 -1.25
CA ARG A 36 12.12 10.44 -0.41
C ARG A 36 11.25 11.69 -0.31
N LEU A 37 11.58 12.58 0.62
CA LEU A 37 11.10 13.97 0.82
C LEU A 37 9.59 14.24 0.73
N THR A 38 8.95 13.95 -0.40
CA THR A 38 7.60 14.37 -0.78
C THR A 38 6.51 13.36 -0.41
N HIS A 39 6.75 12.05 -0.56
CA HIS A 39 5.70 11.02 -0.32
C HIS A 39 5.93 10.25 0.97
N LEU A 40 6.00 10.98 2.09
CA LEU A 40 5.90 10.37 3.40
C LEU A 40 4.57 9.60 3.48
N HIS A 41 4.66 8.30 3.70
CA HIS A 41 3.53 7.40 3.67
C HIS A 41 3.55 6.43 4.86
N GLU A 42 2.38 5.94 5.21
CA GLU A 42 2.18 4.90 6.22
C GLU A 42 1.44 3.72 5.61
N GLY A 43 1.81 2.51 6.03
CA GLY A 43 1.03 1.31 5.77
C GLY A 43 -0.12 1.21 6.76
N LEU A 44 -1.35 1.20 6.28
CA LEU A 44 -2.52 1.03 7.15
C LEU A 44 -2.59 -0.42 7.67
N PRO A 45 -3.15 -0.64 8.87
CA PRO A 45 -3.17 -1.96 9.50
C PRO A 45 -4.08 -2.92 8.72
N THR A 46 -3.59 -4.13 8.46
CA THR A 46 -4.43 -5.26 8.06
C THR A 46 -5.17 -5.74 9.30
N THR A 47 -6.50 -5.72 9.28
CA THR A 47 -7.32 -5.98 10.47
C THR A 47 -7.73 -7.44 10.61
N GLU A 48 -7.69 -8.21 9.51
CA GLU A 48 -8.00 -9.63 9.49
C GLU A 48 -7.26 -10.31 8.31
N GLY A 49 -6.93 -11.59 8.47
CA GLY A 49 -6.23 -12.38 7.44
C GLY A 49 -4.79 -11.90 7.19
N THR A 50 -4.28 -12.14 5.98
CA THR A 50 -2.88 -11.82 5.63
C THR A 50 -2.81 -11.10 4.30
N ARG A 51 -2.24 -9.89 4.29
CA ARG A 51 -2.02 -9.10 3.07
C ARG A 51 -0.58 -9.25 2.57
N TYR A 52 -0.42 -9.71 1.32
CA TYR A 52 0.90 -9.84 0.68
C TYR A 52 1.13 -8.70 -0.34
N ILE A 53 2.28 -8.04 -0.21
CA ILE A 53 2.75 -7.00 -1.14
C ILE A 53 4.21 -7.28 -1.55
N ALA A 54 4.57 -6.86 -2.75
CA ALA A 54 5.97 -6.80 -3.19
C ALA A 54 6.40 -5.33 -3.24
N VAL A 55 7.60 -5.04 -2.75
CA VAL A 55 8.18 -3.69 -2.71
C VAL A 55 9.59 -3.75 -3.26
N SER A 56 9.96 -2.76 -4.08
CA SER A 56 11.32 -2.56 -4.55
C SER A 56 11.66 -1.08 -4.50
N PHE A 57 12.89 -0.76 -4.09
CA PHE A 57 13.42 0.59 -4.16
C PHE A 57 14.34 0.68 -5.37
N LEU A 58 13.91 1.46 -6.36
CA LEU A 58 14.64 1.67 -7.61
C LEU A 58 15.47 2.96 -7.48
N ASN A 59 16.75 2.89 -7.84
CA ASN A 59 17.73 3.98 -7.75
C ASN A 59 17.90 4.50 -6.30
N PRO A 60 18.51 3.69 -5.41
CA PRO A 60 18.70 4.01 -4.00
C PRO A 60 19.75 5.11 -3.77
#